data_AF-A0A9Q0LEC0-F1
#
_entry.id   AF-A0A9Q0LEC0-F1
#
_cell.length_a   1.000
_cell.length_b   1.000
_cell.length_c   1.000
_cell.angle_alpha   90.00
_cell.angle_beta   90.00
_cell.angle_gamma   90.00
#
_symmetry.space_group_name_H-M   'P 1'
#
loop_
_entity.id
_entity.type
_entity.pdbx_description
1 polymer ?
#
loop_
_entity_poly.entity_id
_entity_poly.type
_entity_poly.pdbx_seq_one_letter_code
_entity_poly.pdbx_strand_id
1 'polypeptide(L)'
;MSLLSLLLDIQILLIGLQVDNFIHCSWIYVFIPFIVFFITLSLFLIERKYDFHERWRLWIVPIIIFLFFIPFFIFLGLKLDGKIHWNYRIVFIPLFIQVIFHYLGLFWNGFWKYDLGSQILLFLILPAFWISILILWILYLERKGIHHVYYPLIPIYLLLLFSFIPSYFSITKLVKICFQKD
;
A
#
# COMPACT_ATOMS: atom_id res chain seq x y z
N MET A 1 7.70 -0.01 19.51
CA MET A 1 7.17 -0.51 18.23
C MET A 1 5.83 0.16 18.00
N SER A 2 5.57 0.75 16.84
CA SER A 2 4.27 1.41 16.58
C SER A 2 3.19 0.35 16.32
N LEU A 3 1.94 0.65 16.70
CA LEU A 3 0.78 -0.22 16.42
C LEU A 3 0.70 -0.59 14.92
N LEU A 4 1.01 0.37 14.05
CA LEU A 4 1.04 0.18 12.60
C LEU A 4 2.08 -0.85 12.15
N SER A 5 3.27 -0.86 12.76
CA SER A 5 4.31 -1.87 12.47
C SER A 5 3.82 -3.27 12.87
N LEU A 6 3.26 -3.39 14.09
CA LEU A 6 2.74 -4.65 14.59
C LEU A 6 1.64 -5.23 13.69
N LEU A 7 0.74 -4.39 13.18
CA LEU A 7 -0.32 -4.81 12.26
C LEU A 7 0.24 -5.37 10.96
N LEU A 8 1.29 -4.77 10.41
CA LEU A 8 1.95 -5.26 9.19
C LEU A 8 2.67 -6.59 9.44
N ASP A 9 3.35 -6.74 10.58
CA ASP A 9 4.05 -7.99 10.91
C ASP A 9 3.06 -9.14 11.09
N ILE A 10 1.94 -8.91 11.81
CA ILE A 10 0.85 -9.88 11.95
C ILE A 10 0.25 -10.22 10.58
N GLN A 11 0.09 -9.24 9.70
CA GLN A 11 -0.45 -9.45 8.36
C GLN A 11 0.43 -10.37 7.52
N ILE A 12 1.75 -10.14 7.52
CA ILE A 12 2.72 -10.97 6.80
C ILE A 12 2.70 -12.40 7.36
N LEU A 13 2.67 -12.54 8.69
CA LEU A 13 2.58 -13.83 9.37
C LEU A 13 1.30 -14.59 8.96
N LEU A 14 0.14 -13.94 8.99
CA LEU A 14 -1.14 -14.57 8.64
C LEU A 14 -1.18 -14.99 7.17
N ILE A 15 -0.63 -14.18 6.26
CA ILE A 15 -0.51 -14.55 4.85
C ILE A 15 0.36 -15.80 4.72
N GLY A 16 1.54 -15.83 5.36
CA GLY A 16 2.43 -16.98 5.32
C GLY A 16 1.75 -18.26 5.85
N LEU A 17 1.14 -18.18 7.04
CA LEU A 17 0.44 -19.31 7.64
C LEU A 17 -0.72 -19.82 6.77
N GLN A 18 -1.48 -18.92 6.14
CA GLN A 18 -2.56 -19.30 5.23
C GLN A 18 -2.02 -19.91 3.93
N VAL A 19 -0.95 -19.34 3.36
CA VAL A 19 -0.28 -19.89 2.19
C VAL A 19 0.16 -21.32 2.50
N ASP A 20 0.82 -21.57 3.62
CA ASP A 20 1.32 -22.89 3.98
C ASP A 20 0.23 -23.87 4.45
N ASN A 21 -1.04 -23.45 4.45
CA ASN A 21 -2.19 -24.19 4.93
C ASN A 21 -2.11 -24.58 6.42
N PHE A 22 -1.35 -23.84 7.25
CA PHE A 22 -1.34 -24.03 8.71
C PHE A 22 -2.65 -23.55 9.34
N ILE A 23 -3.30 -22.56 8.74
CA ILE A 23 -4.63 -22.07 9.13
C ILE A 23 -5.62 -22.28 7.99
N HIS A 24 -6.85 -22.65 8.34
CA HIS A 24 -7.94 -22.96 7.38
C HIS A 24 -9.06 -21.91 7.44
N CYS A 25 -8.73 -20.63 7.60
CA CYS A 25 -9.73 -19.57 7.59
C CYS A 25 -9.96 -19.04 6.16
N SER A 26 -11.06 -18.30 5.96
CA SER A 26 -11.26 -17.58 4.70
C SER A 26 -10.21 -16.48 4.55
N TRP A 27 -9.73 -16.27 3.31
CA TRP A 27 -8.78 -15.21 2.99
C TRP A 27 -9.27 -13.81 3.37
N ILE A 28 -10.59 -13.60 3.46
CA ILE A 28 -11.16 -12.33 3.93
C ILE A 28 -10.69 -12.02 5.37
N TYR A 29 -10.64 -13.02 6.25
CA TYR A 29 -10.17 -12.83 7.63
C TYR A 29 -8.67 -12.52 7.69
N VAL A 30 -7.90 -13.12 6.78
CA VAL A 30 -6.45 -12.86 6.65
C VAL A 30 -6.19 -11.39 6.31
N PHE A 31 -7.10 -10.70 5.59
CA PHE A 31 -6.94 -9.29 5.22
C PHE A 31 -7.49 -8.28 6.24
N ILE A 32 -8.10 -8.72 7.35
CA ILE A 32 -8.62 -7.80 8.38
C ILE A 32 -7.53 -6.86 8.94
N PRO A 33 -6.32 -7.31 9.29
CA PRO A 33 -5.27 -6.42 9.80
C PRO A 33 -4.91 -5.31 8.81
N PHE A 34 -4.89 -5.59 7.50
CA PHE A 34 -4.74 -4.57 6.48
C PHE A 34 -5.85 -3.53 6.55
N ILE A 35 -7.12 -3.94 6.62
CA ILE A 35 -8.24 -3.00 6.71
C ILE A 35 -8.10 -2.09 7.93
N VAL A 36 -7.78 -2.67 9.09
CA VAL A 36 -7.54 -1.92 10.34
C VAL A 36 -6.37 -0.95 10.18
N PHE A 37 -5.25 -1.39 9.61
CA PHE A 37 -4.07 -0.55 9.34
C PHE A 37 -4.45 0.68 8.53
N PHE A 38 -5.21 0.53 7.44
CA PHE A 38 -5.61 1.65 6.59
C PHE A 38 -6.61 2.60 7.27
N ILE A 39 -7.54 2.08 8.09
CA ILE A 39 -8.42 2.91 8.91
C ILE A 39 -7.59 3.74 9.89
N THR A 40 -6.70 3.10 10.65
CA THR A 40 -5.83 3.77 11.63
C THR A 40 -4.94 4.80 10.96
N LEU A 41 -4.34 4.48 9.82
CA LEU A 41 -3.53 5.42 9.05
C LEU A 41 -4.36 6.62 8.57
N SER A 42 -5.59 6.38 8.09
CA SER A 42 -6.48 7.46 7.65
C SER A 42 -6.85 8.38 8.81
N LEU A 43 -7.26 7.82 9.96
CA LEU A 43 -7.56 8.59 11.18
C LEU A 43 -6.34 9.36 11.71
N PHE A 44 -5.16 8.77 11.64
CA PHE A 44 -3.91 9.43 12.03
C PHE A 44 -3.58 10.62 11.11
N LEU A 45 -3.77 10.48 9.80
CA LEU A 45 -3.58 11.57 8.85
C LEU A 45 -4.60 12.69 9.07
N ILE A 46 -5.80 12.33 9.48
CA ILE A 46 -6.91 13.22 9.83
C ILE A 46 -6.59 14.08 11.06
N GLU A 47 -5.98 13.51 12.09
CA GLU A 47 -5.71 14.22 13.35
C GLU A 47 -4.65 15.32 13.24
N ARG A 48 -3.81 15.31 12.19
CA ARG A 48 -2.83 16.39 12.01
C ARG A 48 -3.54 17.70 11.65
N LYS A 49 -3.38 18.71 12.51
CA LYS A 49 -3.94 20.07 12.37
C LYS A 49 -3.55 20.70 11.02
N TYR A 50 -4.44 20.59 10.05
CA TYR A 50 -4.41 21.38 8.81
C TYR A 50 -5.47 22.49 8.85
N ASP A 51 -5.12 23.62 8.23
CA ASP A 51 -5.97 24.78 8.10
C ASP A 51 -7.31 24.42 7.44
N PHE A 52 -8.39 25.04 7.91
CA PHE A 52 -9.76 24.66 7.58
C PHE A 52 -10.06 24.69 6.07
N HIS A 53 -9.39 25.58 5.32
CA HIS A 53 -9.66 25.78 3.89
C HIS A 53 -9.01 24.71 2.98
N GLU A 54 -7.90 24.10 3.42
CA GLU A 54 -7.29 22.94 2.74
C GLU A 54 -7.86 21.60 3.23
N ARG A 55 -8.65 21.63 4.31
CA ARG A 55 -9.22 20.46 4.97
C ARG A 55 -9.89 19.53 3.96
N TRP A 56 -10.99 19.92 3.31
CA TRP A 56 -11.83 19.01 2.51
C TRP A 56 -11.08 18.25 1.39
N ARG A 57 -10.06 18.85 0.77
CA ARG A 57 -9.24 18.21 -0.27
C ARG A 57 -8.42 17.05 0.28
N LEU A 58 -7.96 17.15 1.53
CA LEU A 58 -7.21 16.11 2.22
C LEU A 58 -8.09 14.93 2.64
N TRP A 59 -9.42 15.06 2.75
CA TRP A 59 -10.31 13.96 3.15
C TRP A 59 -10.87 13.16 1.98
N ILE A 60 -11.16 13.84 0.88
CA ILE A 60 -11.77 13.19 -0.29
C ILE A 60 -10.85 12.09 -0.83
N VAL A 61 -9.55 12.35 -0.94
CA VAL A 61 -8.60 11.40 -1.52
C VAL A 61 -8.50 10.11 -0.68
N PRO A 62 -8.23 10.16 0.64
CA PRO A 62 -8.26 8.96 1.49
C PRO A 62 -9.60 8.22 1.51
N ILE A 63 -10.73 8.93 1.52
CA ILE A 63 -12.06 8.30 1.51
C ILE A 63 -12.28 7.53 0.21
N ILE A 64 -11.95 8.13 -0.94
CA ILE A 64 -12.05 7.47 -2.25
C ILE A 64 -11.11 6.26 -2.28
N ILE A 65 -9.87 6.41 -1.83
CA ILE A 65 -8.91 5.32 -1.74
C ILE A 65 -9.49 4.16 -0.94
N PHE A 66 -10.03 4.44 0.24
CA PHE A 66 -10.61 3.43 1.13
C PHE A 66 -11.83 2.74 0.52
N LEU A 67 -12.68 3.50 -0.18
CA LEU A 67 -13.87 2.99 -0.87
C LEU A 67 -13.54 1.95 -1.94
N PHE A 68 -12.42 2.10 -2.65
CA PHE A 68 -11.98 1.14 -3.67
C PHE A 68 -11.12 0.00 -3.10
N PHE A 69 -10.44 0.26 -1.99
CA PHE A 69 -9.53 -0.68 -1.37
C PHE A 69 -10.25 -1.83 -0.64
N ILE A 70 -11.39 -1.56 0.02
CA ILE A 70 -12.19 -2.63 0.66
C ILE A 70 -12.71 -3.64 -0.38
N PRO A 71 -13.39 -3.22 -1.48
CA PRO A 71 -13.84 -4.14 -2.52
C PRO A 71 -12.71 -4.97 -3.12
N PHE A 72 -11.52 -4.39 -3.29
CA PHE A 72 -10.35 -5.11 -3.79
C PHE A 72 -10.03 -6.32 -2.90
N PHE A 73 -9.88 -6.13 -1.59
CA PHE A 73 -9.56 -7.24 -0.70
C PHE A 73 -10.68 -8.26 -0.56
N ILE A 74 -11.94 -7.82 -0.64
CA ILE A 74 -13.09 -8.74 -0.67
C ILE A 74 -13.02 -9.62 -1.93
N PHE A 75 -12.86 -9.02 -3.12
CA PHE A 75 -12.79 -9.79 -4.37
C PHE A 75 -11.55 -10.68 -4.41
N LEU A 76 -10.42 -10.20 -3.91
CA LEU A 76 -9.22 -11.01 -3.80
C LEU A 76 -9.44 -12.19 -2.86
N GLY A 77 -9.99 -11.96 -1.67
CA GLY A 77 -10.30 -13.03 -0.72
C GLY A 77 -11.29 -14.06 -1.29
N LEU A 78 -12.39 -13.61 -1.91
CA LEU A 78 -13.34 -14.50 -2.57
C LEU A 78 -12.72 -15.29 -3.72
N LYS A 79 -11.80 -14.68 -4.47
CA LYS A 79 -11.09 -15.33 -5.57
C LYS A 79 -10.12 -16.39 -5.06
N LEU A 80 -9.38 -16.09 -4.00
CA LEU A 80 -8.44 -16.99 -3.34
C LEU A 80 -9.16 -18.15 -2.65
N ASP A 81 -10.34 -17.91 -2.08
CA ASP A 81 -11.25 -18.93 -1.54
C ASP A 81 -11.88 -19.82 -2.64
N GLY A 82 -11.71 -19.49 -3.93
CA GLY A 82 -12.33 -20.22 -5.03
C GLY A 82 -13.85 -20.00 -5.18
N LYS A 83 -14.42 -19.02 -4.47
CA LYS A 83 -15.88 -18.71 -4.51
C LYS A 83 -16.28 -17.99 -5.79
N ILE A 84 -15.37 -17.24 -6.41
CA ILE A 84 -15.58 -16.57 -7.70
C ILE A 84 -14.58 -17.04 -8.76
N HIS A 85 -15.06 -17.24 -9.98
CA HIS A 85 -14.24 -17.73 -11.10
C HIS A 85 -13.73 -16.61 -12.02
N TRP A 86 -13.94 -15.34 -11.65
CA TRP A 86 -13.57 -14.18 -12.47
C TRP A 86 -12.08 -14.12 -12.82
N ASN A 87 -11.74 -13.53 -13.96
CA ASN A 87 -10.34 -13.25 -14.31
C ASN A 87 -9.73 -12.30 -13.27
N TYR A 88 -8.46 -12.51 -12.90
CA TYR A 88 -7.71 -11.60 -12.02
C TYR A 88 -7.74 -10.15 -12.52
N ARG A 89 -7.80 -9.92 -13.83
CA ARG A 89 -7.99 -8.58 -14.39
C ARG A 89 -9.18 -7.84 -13.77
N ILE A 90 -10.31 -8.53 -13.58
CA ILE A 90 -11.53 -7.96 -13.01
C ILE A 90 -11.37 -7.72 -11.50
N VAL A 91 -10.79 -8.70 -10.79
CA VAL A 91 -10.54 -8.62 -9.33
C VAL A 91 -9.67 -7.41 -8.98
N PHE A 92 -8.73 -7.05 -9.85
CA PHE A 92 -7.81 -5.93 -9.66
C PHE A 92 -8.34 -4.57 -10.16
N ILE A 93 -9.51 -4.49 -10.80
CA ILE A 93 -10.08 -3.20 -11.26
C ILE A 93 -10.17 -2.16 -10.13
N PRO A 94 -10.71 -2.47 -8.93
CA PRO A 94 -10.82 -1.47 -7.86
C PRO A 94 -9.45 -0.93 -7.47
N LEU A 95 -8.43 -1.79 -7.49
CA LEU A 95 -7.05 -1.43 -7.20
C LEU A 95 -6.50 -0.43 -8.23
N PHE A 96 -6.70 -0.66 -9.52
CA PHE A 96 -6.26 0.27 -10.57
C PHE A 96 -6.97 1.62 -10.46
N ILE A 97 -8.27 1.61 -10.16
CA ILE A 97 -9.03 2.84 -9.97
C ILE A 97 -8.45 3.64 -8.79
N GLN A 98 -8.17 2.97 -7.67
CA GLN A 98 -7.52 3.59 -6.52
C GLN A 98 -6.17 4.23 -6.89
N VAL A 99 -5.33 3.54 -7.66
CA VAL A 99 -4.03 4.06 -8.13
C VAL A 99 -4.23 5.37 -8.88
N ILE A 100 -5.17 5.38 -9.83
CA ILE A 100 -5.47 6.55 -10.67
C ILE A 100 -5.92 7.72 -9.79
N PHE A 101 -6.86 7.49 -8.88
CA PHE A 101 -7.33 8.55 -7.97
C PHE A 101 -6.24 9.06 -7.03
N HIS A 102 -5.33 8.19 -6.58
CA HIS A 102 -4.21 8.59 -5.75
C HIS A 102 -3.28 9.54 -6.51
N TYR A 103 -2.87 9.19 -7.74
CA TYR A 103 -2.03 10.06 -8.57
C TYR A 103 -2.73 11.36 -8.95
N LEU A 104 -4.02 11.30 -9.30
CA LEU A 104 -4.82 12.51 -9.56
C LEU A 104 -4.89 13.40 -8.32
N GLY A 105 -5.09 12.82 -7.13
CA GLY A 105 -5.11 13.55 -5.86
C GLY A 105 -3.78 14.24 -5.57
N LEU A 106 -2.66 13.55 -5.77
CA LEU A 106 -1.32 14.14 -5.61
C LEU A 106 -1.09 15.28 -6.60
N PHE A 107 -1.39 15.05 -7.87
CA PHE A 107 -1.26 16.06 -8.92
C PHE A 107 -2.10 17.31 -8.60
N TRP A 108 -3.36 17.10 -8.18
CA TRP A 108 -4.31 18.17 -7.86
C TRP A 108 -3.96 18.95 -6.59
N ASN A 109 -3.38 18.29 -5.59
CA ASN A 109 -2.99 18.91 -4.32
C ASN A 109 -1.73 19.78 -4.42
N GLY A 110 -1.32 20.14 -5.63
CA GLY A 110 -0.17 20.99 -5.85
C GLY A 110 1.13 20.23 -5.61
N PHE A 111 1.27 19.06 -6.22
CA PHE A 111 2.55 18.34 -6.33
C PHE A 111 3.74 19.30 -6.61
N TRP A 112 3.48 20.33 -7.42
CA TRP A 112 4.40 21.40 -7.77
C TRP A 112 4.90 22.28 -6.61
N LYS A 113 4.24 22.25 -5.44
CA LYS A 113 4.64 23.00 -4.23
C LYS A 113 5.74 22.31 -3.43
N TYR A 114 5.95 21.02 -3.62
CA TYR A 114 7.01 20.28 -2.94
C TYR A 114 8.36 20.53 -3.62
N ASP A 115 9.46 20.43 -2.86
CA ASP A 115 10.79 20.44 -3.46
C ASP A 115 10.99 19.20 -4.34
N LEU A 116 11.86 19.32 -5.35
CA LEU A 116 12.12 18.26 -6.33
C LEU A 116 12.48 16.92 -5.66
N GLY A 117 13.19 16.95 -4.52
CA GLY A 117 13.55 15.76 -3.76
C GLY A 117 12.33 15.02 -3.21
N SER A 118 11.42 15.74 -2.54
CA SER A 118 10.17 15.16 -2.02
C SER A 118 9.23 14.68 -3.13
N GLN A 119 9.17 15.40 -4.25
CA GLN A 119 8.41 14.98 -5.43
C GLN A 119 8.89 13.64 -5.98
N ILE A 120 10.20 13.50 -6.20
CA ILE A 120 10.83 12.26 -6.67
C ILE A 120 10.59 11.13 -5.67
N LEU A 121 10.74 11.40 -4.37
CA LEU A 121 10.52 10.40 -3.34
C LEU A 121 9.07 9.85 -3.35
N LEU A 122 8.07 10.74 -3.39
CA LEU A 122 6.65 10.36 -3.49
C LEU A 122 6.37 9.56 -4.76
N PHE A 123 6.95 10.01 -5.88
CA PHE A 123 6.80 9.36 -7.18
C PHE A 123 7.47 7.99 -7.24
N LEU A 124 8.47 7.70 -6.39
CA LEU A 124 9.20 6.43 -6.35
C LEU A 124 8.64 5.45 -5.30
N ILE A 125 8.18 5.94 -4.14
CA ILE A 125 7.63 5.09 -3.07
C ILE A 125 6.30 4.45 -3.50
N LEU A 126 5.45 5.20 -4.21
CA LEU A 126 4.16 4.70 -4.66
C LEU A 126 4.29 3.51 -5.62
N PRO A 127 5.07 3.59 -6.72
CA PRO A 127 5.34 2.45 -7.57
C PRO A 127 6.00 1.29 -6.83
N ALA A 128 6.91 1.56 -5.88
CA ALA A 128 7.57 0.50 -5.12
C ALA A 128 6.56 -0.34 -4.32
N PHE A 129 5.60 0.30 -3.65
CA PHE A 129 4.50 -0.39 -2.97
C PHE A 129 3.60 -1.17 -3.96
N TRP A 130 3.31 -0.59 -5.12
CA TRP A 130 2.54 -1.25 -6.18
C TRP A 130 3.27 -2.47 -6.77
N ILE A 131 4.59 -2.36 -6.93
CA ILE A 131 5.46 -3.45 -7.38
C ILE A 131 5.49 -4.57 -6.33
N SER A 132 5.48 -4.26 -5.02
CA SER A 132 5.33 -5.28 -3.97
C SER A 132 4.06 -6.12 -4.15
N ILE A 133 2.93 -5.46 -4.40
CA ILE A 133 1.63 -6.13 -4.60
C ILE A 133 1.64 -6.95 -5.90
N LEU A 134 2.22 -6.40 -6.97
CA LEU A 134 2.38 -7.11 -8.23
C LEU A 134 3.26 -8.36 -8.08
N ILE A 135 4.31 -8.29 -7.26
CA ILE A 135 5.20 -9.41 -6.98
C ILE A 135 4.52 -10.48 -6.13
N LEU A 136 3.75 -10.09 -5.11
CA LEU A 136 2.93 -11.05 -4.36
C LEU A 136 1.90 -11.75 -5.25
N TRP A 137 1.31 -11.02 -6.21
CA TRP A 137 0.43 -11.59 -7.22
C TRP A 137 1.15 -12.57 -8.15
N ILE A 138 2.36 -12.23 -8.56
CA ILE A 138 3.26 -13.07 -9.36
C ILE A 138 3.63 -14.36 -8.62
N LEU A 139 4.06 -14.26 -7.35
CA LEU A 139 4.42 -15.41 -6.51
C LEU A 139 3.20 -16.33 -6.26
N TYR A 140 2.01 -15.76 -6.12
CA TYR A 140 0.78 -16.53 -6.03
C TYR A 140 0.49 -17.31 -7.34
N LEU A 141 0.72 -16.70 -8.50
CA LEU A 141 0.55 -17.36 -9.81
C LEU A 141 1.59 -18.46 -10.05
N GLU A 142 2.81 -18.30 -9.54
CA GLU A 142 3.88 -19.32 -9.58
C GLU A 142 3.44 -20.62 -8.88
N ARG A 143 2.79 -20.53 -7.72
CA ARG A 143 2.27 -21.69 -6.98
C ARG A 143 1.20 -22.48 -7.75
N LYS A 144 0.54 -21.87 -8.73
CA LYS A 144 -0.46 -22.50 -9.60
C LYS A 144 0.16 -23.24 -10.81
N GLY A 145 1.49 -23.32 -10.91
CA GLY A 145 2.18 -24.08 -11.95
C GLY A 145 2.46 -23.30 -13.24
N ILE A 146 2.40 -21.96 -13.19
CA ILE A 146 2.70 -21.10 -14.34
C ILE A 146 4.15 -20.62 -14.20
N HIS A 147 5.11 -21.31 -14.82
CA HIS A 147 6.53 -21.22 -14.41
C HIS A 147 7.45 -20.29 -15.23
N HIS A 148 7.00 -19.61 -16.28
CA HIS A 148 7.94 -19.09 -17.29
C HIS A 148 8.28 -17.59 -17.28
N VAL A 149 8.04 -16.81 -16.22
CA VAL A 149 8.20 -15.32 -16.32
C VAL A 149 9.07 -14.66 -15.22
N TYR A 150 9.61 -15.37 -14.22
CA TYR A 150 9.73 -14.75 -12.88
C TYR A 150 11.10 -14.52 -12.22
N TYR A 151 12.22 -15.02 -12.73
CA TYR A 151 13.52 -14.91 -12.02
C TYR A 151 14.14 -13.50 -11.85
N PRO A 152 13.94 -12.50 -12.74
CA PRO A 152 14.64 -11.22 -12.59
C PRO A 152 13.96 -10.22 -11.66
N LEU A 153 12.70 -10.43 -11.24
CA LEU A 153 11.90 -9.39 -10.56
C LEU A 153 12.09 -9.35 -9.03
N ILE A 154 12.37 -10.49 -8.38
CA ILE A 154 12.60 -10.58 -6.93
C ILE A 154 13.89 -9.83 -6.49
N PRO A 155 15.03 -9.96 -7.21
CA PRO A 155 16.23 -9.20 -6.88
C PRO A 155 16.05 -7.69 -7.04
N ILE A 156 15.36 -7.26 -8.09
CA ILE A 156 15.05 -5.83 -8.36
C ILE A 156 14.21 -5.26 -7.21
N TYR A 157 13.29 -6.05 -6.66
CA TYR A 157 12.45 -5.65 -5.54
C TYR A 157 13.21 -5.48 -4.23
N LEU A 158 14.07 -6.43 -3.87
CA LEU A 158 14.93 -6.30 -2.69
C LEU A 158 15.86 -5.10 -2.84
N LEU A 159 16.40 -4.86 -4.04
CA LEU A 159 17.22 -3.69 -4.34
C LEU A 159 16.45 -2.38 -4.16
N LEU A 160 15.21 -2.31 -4.66
CA LEU A 160 14.34 -1.15 -4.48
C LEU A 160 14.00 -0.96 -3.00
N LEU A 161 13.56 -1.98 -2.29
CA LEU A 161 13.18 -1.90 -0.87
C LEU A 161 14.35 -1.46 0.02
N PHE A 162 15.56 -2.00 -0.19
CA PHE A 162 16.77 -1.60 0.53
C PHE A 162 17.24 -0.18 0.19
N SER A 163 17.00 0.29 -1.04
CA SER A 163 17.36 1.66 -1.43
C SER A 163 16.52 2.75 -0.73
N PHE A 164 15.36 2.40 -0.15
CA PHE A 164 14.50 3.36 0.56
C PHE A 164 14.79 3.50 2.07
N ILE A 165 15.48 2.54 2.69
CA ILE A 165 15.78 2.55 4.14
C ILE A 165 16.68 3.74 4.57
N PRO A 166 17.72 4.15 3.81
CA PRO A 166 18.59 5.26 4.23
C PRO A 166 17.92 6.64 4.17
N SER A 167 16.98 6.85 3.23
CA SER A 167 16.38 8.16 2.97
C SER A 167 15.40 8.61 4.05
N TYR A 168 14.72 7.69 4.73
CA TYR A 168 13.76 8.03 5.80
C TYR A 168 14.45 8.58 7.06
N PHE A 169 15.67 8.12 7.35
CA PHE A 169 16.46 8.57 8.50
C PHE A 169 17.08 9.97 8.28
N SER A 170 17.35 10.35 7.03
CA SER A 170 17.91 11.66 6.72
C SER A 170 16.85 12.78 6.73
N ILE A 171 15.62 12.48 6.29
CA ILE A 171 14.52 13.45 6.23
C ILE A 171 14.05 13.85 7.64
N THR A 172 13.99 12.91 8.60
CA THR A 172 13.63 13.24 9.98
C THR A 172 14.69 14.12 10.67
N LYS A 173 15.96 13.99 10.28
CA LYS A 173 17.05 14.87 10.74
C LYS A 173 16.96 16.27 10.12
N LEU A 174 16.62 16.37 8.83
CA LEU A 174 16.43 17.64 8.12
C LEU A 174 15.20 18.42 8.59
N VAL A 175 14.07 17.73 8.82
CA VAL A 175 12.85 18.35 9.37
C VAL A 175 13.09 18.87 10.80
N LYS A 176 13.90 18.17 11.61
CA LYS A 176 14.31 18.67 12.93
C LYS A 176 15.15 19.95 12.85
N ILE A 177 16.00 20.09 11.84
CA ILE A 177 16.86 21.27 11.66
C ILE A 177 16.06 22.46 11.10
N CYS A 178 15.09 22.23 10.21
CA CYS A 178 14.27 23.30 9.64
C CYS A 178 13.19 23.85 10.60
N PHE A 179 12.72 23.06 11.57
CA PHE A 179 11.70 23.49 12.55
C PHE A 179 12.27 23.87 13.93
N GLN A 180 13.59 24.02 14.05
CA GLN A 180 14.26 24.50 15.28
C GLN A 180 14.76 25.95 15.20
N LYS A 181 14.26 26.73 14.24
CA LYS A 181 14.44 28.19 14.25
C LYS A 181 13.22 28.85 14.89
N ASP A 182 13.43 29.25 16.15
CA ASP A 182 12.73 30.24 16.99
C ASP A 182 11.21 30.11 17.18
#